data_AF-A0A7K6TY06-F1
#
_entry.id   AF-A0A7K6TY06-F1
#
_cell.length_a   1.000
_cell.length_b   1.000
_cell.length_c   1.000
_cell.angle_alpha   90.00
_cell.angle_beta   90.00
_cell.angle_gamma   90.00
#
_symmetry.space_group_name_H-M   'P 1'
#
loop_
_entity.id
_entity.type
_entity.pdbx_description
1 polymer ?
#
loop_
_entity_poly.entity_id
_entity_poly.type
_entity_poly.pdbx_seq_one_letter_code
_entity_poly.pdbx_strand_id
1 'polypeptide(L)'
;SVSPEEAVKWGESLDKLLSEKAGLDAFTKFLKTEFSEENIEFWIACEDYKKSKTAHELLPKAKTIYETFIQKDAPKEVNLDFQTKEVTSQNIEQPIITTFDAAQNTVYRLMEQDSYPRFLRSDPYLNLVKGRNPGRPTLRRRSRSFTVNDFQGVRPDFTVW
;
A
#
# COMPACT_ATOMS: atom_id res chain seq x y z
N SER A 1 -20.15 0.16 -7.31
CA SER A 1 -19.48 1.42 -6.94
C SER A 1 -19.46 1.48 -5.43
N VAL A 2 -18.33 1.84 -4.82
CA VAL A 2 -18.23 1.97 -3.36
C VAL A 2 -19.04 3.19 -2.93
N SER A 3 -19.89 3.04 -1.91
CA SER A 3 -20.65 4.18 -1.38
C SER A 3 -19.77 5.04 -0.46
N PRO A 4 -20.01 6.36 -0.37
CA PRO A 4 -19.29 7.21 0.58
C PRO A 4 -19.39 6.71 2.03
N GLU A 5 -20.55 6.19 2.43
CA GLU A 5 -20.77 5.63 3.78
C GLU A 5 -19.91 4.40 4.06
N GLU A 6 -19.75 3.52 3.06
CA GLU A 6 -18.85 2.37 3.14
C GLU A 6 -17.39 2.80 3.23
N ALA A 7 -16.98 3.81 2.43
CA ALA A 7 -15.62 4.34 2.47
C ALA A 7 -15.27 5.01 3.81
N VAL A 8 -16.24 5.61 4.52
CA VAL A 8 -16.02 6.16 5.87
C VAL A 8 -15.65 5.06 6.86
N LYS A 9 -16.31 3.90 6.81
CA LYS A 9 -16.03 2.77 7.71
C LYS A 9 -14.60 2.24 7.57
N TRP A 10 -14.02 2.34 6.39
CA TRP A 10 -12.63 1.96 6.16
C TRP A 10 -11.63 2.80 6.96
N GLY A 11 -12.02 4.00 7.42
CA GLY A 11 -11.20 4.86 8.26
C GLY A 11 -11.29 4.56 9.76
N GLU A 12 -12.18 3.64 10.18
CA GLU A 12 -12.35 3.27 11.59
C GLU A 12 -11.22 2.35 12.08
N SER A 13 -10.81 1.39 11.25
CA SER A 13 -9.64 0.53 11.49
C SER A 13 -9.15 -0.13 10.20
N LEU A 14 -7.90 -0.61 10.21
CA LEU A 14 -7.38 -1.42 9.10
C LEU A 14 -8.20 -2.70 8.94
N ASP A 15 -8.68 -3.32 10.02
CA ASP A 15 -9.57 -4.49 9.93
C ASP A 15 -10.83 -4.23 9.10
N LYS A 16 -11.50 -3.09 9.31
CA LYS A 16 -12.69 -2.71 8.55
C LYS A 16 -12.39 -2.48 7.08
N LEU A 17 -11.22 -1.93 6.77
CA LEU A 17 -10.77 -1.76 5.39
C LEU A 17 -10.50 -3.12 4.73
N LEU A 18 -9.83 -4.04 5.43
CA LEU A 18 -9.43 -5.33 4.87
C LEU A 18 -10.56 -6.36 4.81
N SER A 19 -11.60 -6.23 5.66
CA SER A 19 -12.78 -7.10 5.63
C SER A 19 -13.66 -6.88 4.41
N GLU A 20 -13.60 -5.69 3.81
CA GLU A 20 -14.37 -5.34 2.62
C GLU A 20 -13.55 -5.55 1.36
N LYS A 21 -14.08 -6.32 0.39
CA LYS A 21 -13.36 -6.60 -0.87
C LYS A 21 -12.92 -5.32 -1.58
N ALA A 22 -13.79 -4.31 -1.61
CA ALA A 22 -13.49 -3.04 -2.27
C ALA A 22 -12.42 -2.23 -1.52
N GLY A 23 -12.38 -2.33 -0.19
CA GLY A 23 -11.35 -1.71 0.65
C GLY A 23 -10.00 -2.37 0.43
N LEU A 24 -9.96 -3.71 0.45
CA LEU A 24 -8.78 -4.50 0.13
C LEU A 24 -8.21 -4.16 -1.27
N ASP A 25 -9.08 -4.10 -2.29
CA ASP A 25 -8.68 -3.74 -3.66
C ASP A 25 -8.13 -2.30 -3.74
N ALA A 26 -8.74 -1.36 -3.03
CA ALA A 26 -8.29 0.04 -3.00
C ALA A 26 -6.94 0.19 -2.29
N PHE A 27 -6.77 -0.47 -1.15
CA PHE A 27 -5.53 -0.46 -0.38
C PHE A 27 -4.39 -1.15 -1.13
N THR A 28 -4.65 -2.29 -1.76
CA THR A 28 -3.67 -2.97 -2.61
C THR A 28 -3.17 -2.08 -3.75
N LYS A 29 -4.09 -1.35 -4.42
CA LYS A 29 -3.70 -0.39 -5.46
C LYS A 29 -2.84 0.74 -4.90
N PHE A 30 -3.16 1.24 -3.72
CA PHE A 30 -2.37 2.27 -3.05
C PHE A 30 -0.95 1.77 -2.73
N LEU A 31 -0.81 0.58 -2.13
CA LEU A 31 0.51 0.01 -1.82
C LEU A 31 1.38 -0.20 -3.06
N LYS A 32 0.78 -0.59 -4.19
CA LYS A 32 1.48 -0.67 -5.48
C LYS A 32 2.04 0.66 -5.97
N THR A 33 1.39 1.78 -5.65
CA THR A 33 1.95 3.11 -5.99
C THR A 33 3.15 3.48 -5.14
N GLU A 34 3.31 2.81 -4.01
CA GLU A 34 4.39 3.04 -3.04
C GLU A 34 5.38 1.88 -2.99
N PHE A 35 5.28 0.91 -3.92
CA PHE A 35 6.14 -0.27 -4.01
C PHE A 35 6.24 -1.04 -2.68
N SER A 36 5.10 -1.22 -2.01
CA SER A 36 4.99 -1.91 -0.71
C SER A 36 3.86 -2.95 -0.71
N GLU A 37 3.44 -3.43 -1.89
CA GLU A 37 2.34 -4.37 -2.05
C GLU A 37 2.64 -5.78 -1.51
N GLU A 38 3.90 -6.14 -1.32
CA GLU A 38 4.29 -7.42 -0.72
C GLU A 38 3.66 -7.62 0.66
N ASN A 39 3.46 -6.54 1.41
CA ASN A 39 2.88 -6.59 2.75
C ASN A 39 1.43 -7.07 2.73
N ILE A 40 0.61 -6.53 1.81
CA ILE A 40 -0.79 -6.94 1.70
C ILE A 40 -0.93 -8.30 1.01
N GLU A 41 -0.07 -8.59 0.03
CA GLU A 41 -0.06 -9.89 -0.64
C GLU A 41 0.28 -11.03 0.34
N PHE A 42 1.27 -10.81 1.21
CA PHE A 42 1.59 -11.75 2.29
C PHE A 42 0.42 -11.92 3.26
N TRP A 43 -0.21 -10.82 3.69
CA TRP A 43 -1.36 -10.87 4.59
C TRP A 43 -2.52 -11.66 3.99
N ILE A 44 -2.84 -11.44 2.70
CA ILE A 44 -3.88 -12.19 1.97
C ILE A 44 -3.51 -13.67 1.87
N ALA A 45 -2.23 -13.98 1.58
CA ALA A 45 -1.76 -15.36 1.50
C ALA A 45 -1.91 -16.09 2.85
N CYS A 46 -1.69 -15.40 3.97
CA CYS A 46 -1.93 -15.93 5.31
C CYS A 46 -3.43 -16.17 5.60
N GLU A 47 -4.31 -15.26 5.18
CA GLU A 47 -5.77 -15.46 5.29
C GLU A 47 -6.26 -16.64 4.46
N ASP A 48 -5.69 -16.86 3.27
CA ASP A 48 -6.00 -18.04 2.46
C ASP A 48 -5.41 -19.33 3.04
N TYR A 49 -4.19 -19.27 3.58
CA TYR A 49 -3.55 -20.38 4.26
C TYR A 49 -4.40 -20.90 5.42
N LYS A 50 -4.94 -20.00 6.24
CA LYS A 50 -5.81 -20.33 7.38
C LYS A 50 -7.13 -21.01 6.99
N LYS A 51 -7.53 -21.01 5.71
CA LYS A 51 -8.74 -21.71 5.23
C LYS A 51 -8.47 -23.19 4.93
N SER A 52 -7.21 -23.61 4.84
CA SER A 52 -6.84 -25.01 4.59
C SER A 52 -7.18 -25.90 5.78
N LYS A 53 -7.71 -27.10 5.50
CA LYS A 53 -8.26 -28.00 6.52
C LYS A 53 -7.41 -29.24 6.76
N THR A 54 -6.46 -29.54 5.89
CA THR A 54 -5.65 -30.76 5.94
C THR A 54 -4.17 -30.46 5.83
N ALA A 55 -3.34 -31.32 6.43
CA ALA A 55 -1.87 -31.20 6.35
C ALA A 55 -1.36 -31.23 4.89
N HIS A 56 -2.03 -32.01 4.02
CA HIS A 56 -1.69 -32.10 2.59
C HIS A 56 -1.92 -30.78 1.84
N GLU A 57 -2.87 -29.94 2.27
CA GLU A 57 -3.07 -28.59 1.73
C GLU A 57 -2.12 -27.57 2.37
N LEU A 58 -1.85 -27.71 3.68
CA LEU A 58 -1.04 -26.75 4.44
C LEU A 58 0.42 -26.75 3.97
N LEU A 59 1.06 -27.92 3.88
CA LEU A 59 2.49 -27.99 3.57
C LEU A 59 2.90 -27.28 2.27
N PRO A 60 2.28 -27.55 1.10
CA PRO A 60 2.65 -26.87 -0.14
C PRO A 60 2.38 -25.36 -0.08
N LYS A 61 1.24 -24.93 0.49
CA LYS A 61 0.96 -23.49 0.66
C LYS A 61 1.96 -22.80 1.58
N ALA A 62 2.32 -23.44 2.68
CA ALA A 62 3.28 -22.91 3.62
C ALA A 62 4.63 -22.68 2.94
N LYS A 63 5.13 -23.67 2.20
CA LYS A 63 6.38 -23.55 1.43
C LYS A 63 6.33 -22.39 0.44
N THR A 64 5.26 -22.28 -0.34
CA THR A 64 5.09 -21.16 -1.29
C THR A 64 5.12 -19.80 -0.58
N ILE A 65 4.40 -19.66 0.55
CA ILE A 65 4.40 -18.41 1.33
C ILE A 65 5.79 -18.10 1.86
N TYR A 66 6.47 -19.11 2.40
CA TYR A 66 7.81 -18.96 2.95
C TYR A 66 8.82 -18.51 1.89
N GLU A 67 8.90 -19.21 0.75
CA GLU A 67 9.83 -18.91 -0.35
C GLU A 67 9.54 -17.57 -1.02
N THR A 68 8.29 -17.11 -1.00
CA THR A 68 7.88 -15.84 -1.64
C THR A 68 8.09 -14.63 -0.75
N PHE A 69 7.82 -14.75 0.57
CA PHE A 69 7.70 -13.61 1.47
C PHE A 69 8.61 -13.64 2.70
N ILE A 70 9.08 -14.81 3.15
CA ILE A 70 9.77 -14.92 4.46
C ILE A 70 11.24 -15.25 4.32
N GLN A 71 11.59 -16.15 3.38
CA GLN A 71 12.95 -16.58 3.16
C GLN A 71 13.84 -15.36 2.90
N LYS A 72 15.07 -15.42 3.41
CA LYS A 72 16.08 -14.42 3.10
C LYS A 72 16.26 -14.31 1.59
N ASP A 73 16.28 -13.08 1.08
CA ASP A 73 16.43 -12.75 -0.34
C ASP A 73 15.23 -13.24 -1.20
N ALA A 74 14.07 -13.47 -0.56
CA ALA A 74 12.84 -13.81 -1.26
C ALA A 74 12.39 -12.67 -2.20
N PRO A 75 11.76 -12.99 -3.35
CA PRO A 75 11.40 -11.99 -4.36
C PRO A 75 10.42 -10.92 -3.84
N LYS A 76 9.65 -11.22 -2.80
CA LYS A 76 8.73 -10.31 -2.13
C LYS A 76 8.92 -10.35 -0.61
N GLU A 77 10.17 -10.40 -0.16
CA GLU A 77 10.52 -10.48 1.25
C GLU A 77 9.86 -9.35 2.08
N VAL A 78 9.05 -9.73 3.08
CA VAL A 78 8.41 -8.76 3.98
C VAL A 78 9.36 -8.33 5.11
N ASN A 79 9.18 -7.10 5.59
CA ASN A 79 9.98 -6.56 6.68
C ASN A 79 9.55 -7.15 8.04
N LEU A 80 10.24 -8.20 8.46
CA LEU A 80 10.06 -8.87 9.75
C LEU A 80 11.34 -8.83 10.57
N ASP A 81 11.20 -8.78 11.89
CA ASP A 81 12.34 -8.92 12.81
C ASP A 81 12.95 -10.34 12.75
N PHE A 82 14.22 -10.44 13.16
CA PHE A 82 14.98 -11.69 13.10
C PHE A 82 14.29 -12.84 13.85
N GLN A 83 13.74 -12.57 15.03
CA GLN A 83 13.12 -13.60 15.87
C GLN A 83 11.87 -14.16 15.20
N THR A 84 11.02 -13.29 14.62
CA THR A 84 9.83 -13.73 13.89
C THR A 84 10.20 -14.57 12.66
N LYS A 85 11.23 -14.17 11.89
CA LYS A 85 11.71 -14.96 10.74
C LYS A 85 12.22 -16.34 11.17
N GLU A 86 13.05 -16.39 12.20
CA GLU A 86 13.64 -17.64 12.71
C GLU A 86 12.57 -18.64 13.16
N VAL A 87 11.57 -18.18 13.93
CA VAL A 87 10.46 -19.03 14.39
C VAL A 87 9.65 -19.56 13.19
N THR A 88 9.33 -18.71 12.21
CA THR A 88 8.61 -19.16 11.00
C THR A 88 9.45 -20.16 10.18
N SER A 89 10.76 -19.96 10.07
CA SER A 89 11.66 -20.88 9.39
C SER A 89 11.69 -22.26 10.05
N GLN A 90 11.66 -22.35 11.38
CA GLN A 90 11.63 -23.65 12.09
C GLN A 90 10.28 -24.37 11.90
N ASN A 91 9.18 -23.62 11.93
CA ASN A 91 7.84 -24.19 11.83
C ASN A 91 7.48 -24.68 10.41
N ILE A 92 8.28 -24.32 9.39
CA ILE A 92 7.97 -24.67 8.00
C ILE A 92 8.13 -26.16 7.69
N GLU A 93 8.90 -26.90 8.49
CA GLU A 93 9.08 -28.35 8.33
C GLU A 93 7.80 -29.12 8.65
N GLN A 94 7.04 -28.65 9.64
CA GLN A 94 5.77 -29.24 10.08
C GLN A 94 4.73 -28.14 10.31
N PRO A 95 4.21 -27.53 9.22
CA PRO A 95 3.40 -26.34 9.35
C PRO A 95 1.98 -26.68 9.83
N ILE A 96 1.51 -25.90 10.79
CA ILE A 96 0.14 -25.89 11.33
C ILE A 96 -0.58 -24.60 10.94
N ILE A 97 -1.90 -24.55 11.14
CA ILE A 97 -2.74 -23.42 10.74
C ILE A 97 -2.26 -22.05 11.27
N THR A 98 -1.56 -22.03 12.40
CA THR A 98 -1.04 -20.81 13.07
C THR A 98 0.43 -20.50 12.74
N THR A 99 1.05 -21.22 11.79
CA THR A 99 2.49 -21.09 11.43
C THR A 99 2.91 -19.65 11.14
N PHE A 100 2.01 -18.86 10.53
CA PHE A 100 2.29 -17.50 10.10
C PHE A 100 1.67 -16.42 11.00
N ASP A 101 0.98 -16.75 12.10
CA ASP A 101 0.21 -15.77 12.88
C ASP A 101 1.09 -14.63 13.41
N ALA A 102 2.28 -14.95 13.93
CA ALA A 102 3.22 -13.96 14.44
C ALA A 102 3.75 -13.03 13.33
N ALA A 103 4.12 -13.62 12.18
CA ALA A 103 4.58 -12.88 11.01
C ALA A 103 3.47 -12.00 10.43
N GLN A 104 2.27 -12.54 10.27
CA GLN A 104 1.11 -11.83 9.76
C GLN A 104 0.73 -10.65 10.66
N ASN A 105 0.74 -10.82 11.98
CA ASN A 105 0.47 -9.73 12.92
C ASN A 105 1.54 -8.63 12.87
N THR A 106 2.80 -8.99 12.59
CA THR A 106 3.89 -8.01 12.44
C THR A 106 3.70 -7.19 11.17
N VAL A 107 3.40 -7.84 10.03
CA VAL A 107 3.13 -7.14 8.76
C VAL A 107 1.83 -6.32 8.83
N TYR A 108 0.80 -6.82 9.52
CA TYR A 108 -0.42 -6.06 9.77
C TYR A 108 -0.11 -4.75 10.50
N ARG A 109 0.64 -4.82 11.61
CA ARG A 109 1.03 -3.64 12.40
C ARG A 109 1.91 -2.68 11.59
N LEU A 110 2.80 -3.20 10.75
CA LEU A 110 3.59 -2.39 9.82
C LEU A 110 2.70 -1.57 8.89
N MET A 111 1.73 -2.22 8.22
CA MET A 111 0.77 -1.52 7.36
C MET A 111 -0.11 -0.55 8.15
N GLU A 112 -0.58 -0.94 9.33
CA GLU A 112 -1.44 -0.12 10.20
C GLU A 112 -0.74 1.17 10.67
N GLN A 113 0.56 1.10 10.97
CA GLN A 113 1.32 2.23 11.49
C GLN A 113 1.87 3.15 10.40
N ASP A 114 2.14 2.63 9.20
CA ASP A 114 2.80 3.39 8.14
C ASP A 114 1.89 3.65 6.92
N SER A 115 1.57 2.61 6.15
CA SER A 115 0.87 2.78 4.88
C SER A 115 -0.61 3.13 5.03
N TYR A 116 -1.30 2.62 6.06
CA TYR A 116 -2.73 2.84 6.27
C TYR A 116 -3.06 4.32 6.59
N PRO A 117 -2.35 5.02 7.49
CA PRO A 117 -2.54 6.46 7.70
C PRO A 117 -2.28 7.29 6.44
N ARG A 118 -1.33 6.86 5.59
CA ARG A 118 -1.05 7.51 4.30
C ARG A 118 -2.17 7.25 3.29
N PHE A 119 -2.70 6.03 3.23
CA PHE A 119 -3.86 5.68 2.43
C PHE A 119 -5.08 6.54 2.78
N LEU A 120 -5.39 6.72 4.06
CA LEU A 120 -6.52 7.55 4.51
C LEU A 120 -6.37 9.05 4.18
N ARG A 121 -5.16 9.51 3.87
CA ARG A 121 -4.87 10.88 3.42
C ARG A 121 -4.75 10.99 1.90
N SER A 122 -4.79 9.87 1.18
CA SER A 122 -4.61 9.83 -0.27
C SER A 122 -5.84 10.40 -1.00
N ASP A 123 -5.59 11.10 -2.12
CA ASP A 123 -6.67 11.65 -2.95
C ASP A 123 -7.69 10.58 -3.41
N PRO A 124 -7.29 9.35 -3.81
CA PRO A 124 -8.25 8.31 -4.18
C PRO A 124 -9.25 7.98 -3.07
N TYR A 125 -8.78 7.81 -1.83
CA TYR A 125 -9.64 7.53 -0.69
C TYR A 125 -10.54 8.74 -0.35
N LEU A 126 -9.96 9.94 -0.26
CA LEU A 126 -10.69 11.16 0.07
C LEU A 126 -11.77 11.50 -0.97
N ASN A 127 -11.55 11.15 -2.24
CA ASN A 127 -12.55 11.31 -3.29
C ASN A 127 -13.73 10.34 -3.12
N LEU A 128 -13.49 9.08 -2.72
CA LEU A 128 -14.55 8.12 -2.41
C LEU A 128 -15.43 8.62 -1.25
N VAL A 129 -14.82 9.05 -0.15
CA VAL A 129 -15.53 9.58 1.03
C VAL A 129 -16.34 10.83 0.69
N LYS A 130 -15.85 11.70 -0.20
CA LYS A 130 -16.55 12.92 -0.63
C LYS A 130 -17.59 12.68 -1.74
N GLY A 131 -17.75 11.44 -2.20
CA GLY A 131 -18.61 11.11 -3.35
C GLY A 131 -18.15 11.75 -4.66
N ARG A 132 -16.86 12.10 -4.79
CA ARG A 132 -16.29 12.71 -5.99
C ARG A 132 -15.83 11.62 -6.94
N ASN A 133 -16.39 11.62 -8.15
CA ASN A 133 -15.99 10.70 -9.21
C ASN A 133 -14.52 11.00 -9.63
N PRO A 134 -13.61 10.01 -9.70
CA PRO A 134 -12.19 10.23 -10.03
C PRO A 134 -11.93 10.70 -11.48
N GLY A 135 -12.97 10.97 -12.28
CA GLY A 135 -12.86 11.36 -13.68
C GLY A 135 -12.78 12.87 -13.96
N ARG A 136 -12.68 13.76 -12.96
CA ARG A 136 -12.47 15.20 -13.20
C ARG A 136 -11.04 15.60 -12.81
N PRO A 137 -10.15 15.89 -13.77
CA PRO A 137 -8.87 16.50 -13.46
C PRO A 137 -9.14 17.83 -12.75
N THR A 138 -8.70 17.95 -11.51
CA THR A 138 -8.61 19.26 -10.87
C THR A 138 -7.52 20.03 -11.61
N LEU A 139 -7.92 20.97 -12.46
CA LEU A 139 -7.02 21.98 -12.98
C LEU A 139 -6.48 22.75 -11.77
N ARG A 140 -5.35 22.31 -11.22
CA ARG A 140 -4.55 23.09 -10.29
C ARG A 140 -4.06 24.31 -11.08
N ARG A 141 -4.84 25.39 -11.04
CA ARG A 141 -4.49 26.70 -11.58
C ARG A 141 -3.22 27.15 -10.87
N ARG A 142 -2.07 26.89 -11.49
CA ARG A 142 -0.78 27.42 -11.05
C ARG A 142 -0.87 28.94 -11.24
N SER A 143 -1.11 29.67 -10.16
CA SER A 143 -1.04 31.13 -10.15
C SER A 143 0.36 31.55 -10.61
N ARG A 144 0.45 32.16 -11.79
CA ARG A 144 1.63 32.93 -12.20
C ARG A 144 1.27 34.40 -12.07
N SER A 145 1.75 35.02 -11.00
CA SER A 145 2.00 36.46 -10.94
C SER A 145 3.39 36.72 -11.51
N PHE A 146 3.47 37.58 -12.52
CA PHE A 146 4.71 38.27 -12.91
C PHE A 146 4.32 39.58 -13.59
N THR A 147 4.38 40.67 -12.84
CA THR A 147 4.40 42.03 -13.38
C THR A 147 5.83 42.37 -13.74
N VAL A 148 6.09 42.80 -14.97
CA VAL A 148 7.29 43.56 -15.33
C VAL A 148 6.84 44.74 -16.18
N ASN A 149 6.82 45.90 -15.54
CA ASN A 149 6.92 47.19 -16.21
C ASN A 149 8.41 47.55 -16.38
N ASP A 150 8.65 48.40 -17.37
CA ASP A 150 9.79 49.31 -17.53
C ASP A 150 11.13 48.74 -18.00
N PHE A 151 11.36 48.86 -19.31
CA PHE A 151 12.64 49.35 -19.81
C PHE A 151 12.40 50.51 -20.78
N GLN A 152 12.46 51.72 -20.23
CA GLN A 152 12.69 52.94 -20.99
C GLN A 152 14.14 52.99 -21.48
N GLY A 153 14.24 53.33 -22.77
CA GLY A 153 15.35 53.89 -23.54
C GLY A 153 16.77 53.92 -22.96
N VAL A 154 17.70 53.33 -23.73
CA VAL A 154 18.95 53.99 -24.15
C VAL A 154 19.35 53.47 -25.54
N ARG A 155 19.38 54.35 -26.55
CA ARG A 155 20.36 54.33 -27.67
C ARG A 155 21.16 55.61 -27.53
N PRO A 156 22.49 55.54 -27.66
CA PRO A 156 23.18 55.95 -28.90
C PRO A 156 24.42 55.05 -29.19
N ASP A 157 25.21 55.13 -30.26
CA ASP A 157 25.18 55.67 -31.64
C ASP A 157 26.58 55.36 -32.26
N PHE A 158 26.69 55.35 -33.60
CA PHE A 158 27.89 55.40 -34.47
C PHE A 158 29.02 54.34 -34.26
N THR A 159 29.66 53.71 -35.26
CA THR A 159 30.08 54.01 -36.65
C THR A 159 30.51 52.63 -37.23
N VAL A 160 30.47 52.24 -38.52
CA VAL A 160 31.19 52.62 -39.77
C VAL A 160 30.47 51.77 -40.86
N TRP A 161 30.00 52.26 -42.01
CA TRP A 161 30.67 52.87 -43.18
C TRP A 161 29.74 53.84 -43.90
#